data_AF-A0A939KCD4-F1
#
_entry.id   AF-A0A939KCD4-F1
#
_cell.length_a   1.000
_cell.length_b   1.000
_cell.length_c   1.000
_cell.angle_alpha   90.00
_cell.angle_beta   90.00
_cell.angle_gamma   90.00
#
_symmetry.space_group_name_H-M   'P 1'
#
loop_
_entity.id
_entity.type
_entity.pdbx_description
1 polymer ?
#
loop_
_entity_poly.entity_id
_entity_poly.type
_entity_poly.pdbx_seq_one_letter_code
_entity_poly.pdbx_strand_id
1 'polypeptide(L)'
;MEVRNNSKKTILKSFVGWLPLALVSLVFYGIIFVLLVMYLLTNIFGIEETLARQIGWVIGGGLLVLSGYLYINWLTSSLSSYQLSIFNDTLKVKGKAGWKSLDIEVPVSSIREINIGQNANMAEKLSAGHGAIKDQVVSRLNFIPLSGKPFKLDFAAKAFDNESLYEFLVFATSKGIKTNVSV
;
A
#
# COMPACT_ATOMS: atom_id res chain seq x y z
N MET A 1 -0.50 -23.39 6.96
CA MET A 1 0.56 -22.66 6.24
C MET A 1 0.40 -21.18 6.51
N GLU A 2 1.43 -20.51 7.02
CA GLU A 2 1.43 -19.06 7.30
C GLU A 2 2.52 -18.39 6.47
N VAL A 3 2.21 -17.25 5.87
CA VAL A 3 3.14 -16.47 5.06
C VAL A 3 3.94 -15.54 5.95
N ARG A 4 5.27 -15.55 5.77
CA ARG A 4 6.19 -14.72 6.54
C ARG A 4 6.16 -13.28 6.03
N ASN A 5 6.13 -12.32 6.94
CA ASN A 5 6.23 -10.91 6.60
C ASN A 5 7.67 -10.49 6.35
N ASN A 6 7.84 -9.55 5.41
CA ASN A 6 9.08 -8.83 5.24
C ASN A 6 9.36 -7.91 6.42
N SER A 7 10.65 -7.70 6.71
CA SER A 7 11.08 -6.67 7.65
C SER A 7 10.70 -5.27 7.15
N LYS A 8 10.50 -4.30 8.07
CA LYS A 8 10.24 -2.89 7.70
C LYS A 8 11.29 -2.31 6.75
N LYS A 9 12.56 -2.72 6.91
CA LYS A 9 13.67 -2.32 6.04
C LYS A 9 13.50 -2.87 4.62
N THR A 10 13.13 -4.14 4.48
CA THR A 10 12.87 -4.77 3.18
C THR A 10 11.67 -4.14 2.50
N ILE A 11 10.59 -3.89 3.25
CA ILE A 11 9.40 -3.19 2.76
C ILE A 11 9.79 -1.82 2.21
N LEU A 12 10.53 -1.00 2.97
CA LEU A 12 10.93 0.33 2.51
C LEU A 12 11.76 0.29 1.21
N LYS A 13 12.71 -0.66 1.11
CA LYS A 13 13.51 -0.86 -0.11
C LYS A 13 12.66 -1.21 -1.32
N SER A 14 11.56 -1.95 -1.14
CA SER A 14 10.66 -2.31 -2.24
C SER A 14 9.94 -1.11 -2.86
N PHE A 15 9.95 0.06 -2.20
CA PHE A 15 9.36 1.31 -2.70
C PHE A 15 10.38 2.25 -3.36
N VAL A 16 11.64 1.84 -3.55
CA VAL A 16 12.67 2.71 -4.17
C VAL A 16 12.24 3.18 -5.58
N GLY A 17 11.56 2.35 -6.36
CA GLY A 17 11.01 2.74 -7.66
C GLY A 17 9.96 3.85 -7.61
N TRP A 18 9.43 4.17 -6.43
CA TRP A 18 8.45 5.24 -6.21
C TRP A 18 9.10 6.55 -5.80
N LEU A 19 10.42 6.58 -5.61
CA LEU A 19 11.16 7.76 -5.17
C LEU A 19 10.93 8.98 -6.08
N PRO A 20 10.94 8.87 -7.44
CA PRO A 20 10.67 10.02 -8.29
C PRO A 20 9.27 10.61 -8.07
N LEU A 21 8.25 9.74 -7.92
CA LEU A 21 6.88 10.15 -7.64
C LEU A 21 6.77 10.80 -6.25
N ALA A 22 7.46 10.24 -5.25
CA ALA A 22 7.51 10.79 -3.91
C ALA A 22 8.16 12.18 -3.89
N LEU A 23 9.25 12.40 -4.65
CA LEU A 23 9.91 13.71 -4.77
C LEU A 23 8.97 14.76 -5.37
N VAL A 24 8.28 14.44 -6.47
CA VAL A 24 7.30 15.36 -7.08
C VAL A 24 6.17 15.66 -6.09
N SER A 25 5.68 14.65 -5.38
CA SER A 25 4.65 14.81 -4.36
C SER A 25 5.13 15.70 -3.21
N LEU A 26 6.38 15.55 -2.76
CA LEU A 26 6.97 16.37 -1.70
C LEU A 26 6.99 17.85 -2.09
N VAL A 27 7.36 18.17 -3.33
CA VAL A 27 7.33 19.57 -3.81
C VAL A 27 5.89 20.11 -3.81
N PHE A 28 4.96 19.33 -4.35
CA PHE A 28 3.55 19.73 -4.45
C PHE A 28 2.91 19.97 -3.07
N TYR A 29 3.02 19.01 -2.16
CA TYR A 29 2.50 19.15 -0.80
C TYR A 29 3.28 20.16 0.04
N GLY A 30 4.58 20.32 -0.22
CA GLY A 30 5.40 21.35 0.41
C GLY A 30 4.89 22.75 0.12
N ILE A 31 4.60 23.05 -1.15
CA ILE A 31 4.00 24.33 -1.55
C ILE A 31 2.65 24.53 -0.87
N ILE A 32 1.79 23.51 -0.81
CA ILE A 32 0.51 23.59 -0.13
C ILE A 32 0.68 23.92 1.36
N PHE A 33 1.59 23.25 2.07
CA PHE A 33 1.84 23.54 3.49
C PHE A 33 2.36 24.96 3.70
N VAL A 34 3.32 25.41 2.87
CA VAL A 34 3.86 26.77 2.97
C VAL A 34 2.76 27.81 2.74
N LEU A 35 1.97 27.67 1.67
CA LEU A 35 0.88 28.59 1.35
C LEU A 35 -0.21 28.58 2.43
N LEU A 36 -0.55 27.41 2.98
CA LEU A 36 -1.54 27.28 4.05
C LEU A 36 -1.07 27.97 5.32
N VAL A 37 0.19 27.76 5.73
CA VAL A 37 0.76 28.45 6.89
C VAL A 37 0.82 29.96 6.63
N MET A 38 1.30 30.40 5.48
CA MET A 38 1.33 31.82 5.12
C MET A 38 -0.07 32.44 5.20
N TYR A 39 -1.08 31.77 4.63
CA TYR A 39 -2.47 32.23 4.65
C TYR A 39 -3.00 32.36 6.08
N LEU A 40 -2.71 31.41 6.96
CA LEU A 40 -3.11 31.47 8.37
C LEU A 40 -2.41 32.64 9.09
N LEU A 41 -1.11 32.82 8.88
CA LEU A 41 -0.33 33.88 9.53
C LEU A 41 -0.76 35.28 9.08
N THR A 42 -1.04 35.49 7.80
CA THR A 42 -1.46 36.80 7.29
C THR A 42 -2.91 37.11 7.63
N ASN A 43 -3.85 36.18 7.40
CA ASN A 43 -5.28 36.47 7.51
C ASN A 43 -5.86 36.28 8.91
N ILE A 44 -5.27 35.41 9.75
CA ILE A 44 -5.77 35.17 11.11
C ILE A 44 -4.96 35.96 12.13
N PHE A 45 -3.63 35.98 11.97
CA PHE A 45 -2.73 36.60 12.95
C PHE A 45 -2.26 37.99 12.54
N GLY A 46 -2.61 38.47 11.33
CA GLY A 46 -2.26 39.82 10.86
C GLY A 46 -0.75 40.03 10.68
N ILE A 47 0.03 38.96 10.53
CA ILE A 47 1.48 39.04 10.37
C ILE A 47 1.80 39.58 8.98
N GLU A 48 2.78 40.47 8.90
CA GLU A 48 3.29 41.02 7.64
C GLU A 48 3.71 39.90 6.68
N GLU A 49 3.38 40.06 5.39
CA GLU A 49 3.59 39.04 4.37
C GLU A 49 5.05 38.54 4.28
N THR A 50 6.01 39.44 4.47
CA THR A 50 7.45 39.14 4.41
C THR A 50 7.88 38.18 5.53
N LEU A 51 7.44 38.45 6.76
CA LEU A 51 7.63 37.61 7.94
C LEU A 51 6.84 36.31 7.84
N ALA A 52 5.57 36.38 7.41
CA ALA A 52 4.72 35.22 7.21
C ALA A 52 5.33 34.25 6.17
N ARG A 53 5.98 34.76 5.12
CA ARG A 53 6.69 33.95 4.13
C ARG A 53 7.88 33.22 4.74
N GLN A 54 8.73 33.91 5.51
CA GLN A 54 9.89 33.27 6.17
C GLN A 54 9.45 32.16 7.14
N ILE A 55 8.46 32.46 7.99
CA ILE A 55 7.89 31.49 8.93
C ILE A 55 7.20 30.35 8.18
N GLY A 56 6.47 30.67 7.10
CA GLY A 56 5.78 29.70 6.25
C GLY A 56 6.71 28.66 5.65
N TRP A 57 7.90 29.06 5.18
CA TRP A 57 8.92 28.12 4.70
C TRP A 57 9.41 27.19 5.81
N VAL A 58 9.71 27.72 6.99
CA VAL A 58 10.24 26.94 8.11
C VAL A 58 9.19 25.97 8.66
N ILE A 59 8.00 26.47 9.01
CA ILE A 59 6.92 25.66 9.57
C ILE A 59 6.36 24.71 8.52
N GLY A 60 6.11 25.19 7.30
CA GLY A 60 5.60 24.37 6.20
C GLY A 60 6.58 23.24 5.83
N GLY A 61 7.87 23.54 5.78
CA GLY A 61 8.92 22.52 5.60
C GLY A 61 8.96 21.52 6.75
N GLY A 62 8.88 21.99 7.99
CA GLY A 62 8.80 21.13 9.18
C GLY A 62 7.59 20.18 9.15
N LEU A 63 6.41 20.71 8.82
CA LEU A 63 5.17 19.93 8.67
C LEU A 63 5.29 18.89 7.53
N LEU A 64 5.94 19.25 6.42
CA LEU A 64 6.17 18.31 5.32
C LEU A 64 7.06 17.14 5.76
N VAL A 65 8.17 17.42 6.45
CA VAL A 65 9.08 16.37 6.93
C VAL A 65 8.38 15.49 7.96
N LEU A 66 7.66 16.08 8.91
CA LEU A 66 6.93 15.35 9.95
C LEU A 66 5.83 14.47 9.34
N SER A 67 5.01 15.01 8.44
CA SER A 67 3.94 14.26 7.78
C SER A 67 4.51 13.13 6.90
N GLY A 68 5.60 13.38 6.17
CA GLY A 68 6.30 12.34 5.41
C GLY A 68 6.82 11.21 6.29
N TYR A 69 7.45 11.55 7.42
CA TYR A 69 7.92 10.56 8.39
C TYR A 69 6.78 9.72 8.97
N LEU A 70 5.70 10.37 9.43
CA LEU A 70 4.53 9.70 9.98
C LEU A 70 3.89 8.76 8.94
N TYR A 71 3.78 9.19 7.68
CA TYR A 71 3.23 8.39 6.60
C TYR A 71 4.08 7.15 6.32
N ILE A 72 5.39 7.28 6.17
CA ILE A 72 6.29 6.15 5.91
C ILE A 72 6.28 5.17 7.08
N ASN A 73 6.32 5.66 8.32
CA ASN A 73 6.28 4.81 9.51
C ASN A 73 4.94 4.06 9.61
N TRP A 74 3.82 4.74 9.36
CA TRP A 74 2.50 4.11 9.32
C TRP A 74 2.38 3.06 8.21
N LEU A 75 2.85 3.38 7.00
CA LEU A 75 2.82 2.46 5.86
C LEU A 75 3.64 1.20 6.14
N THR A 76 4.89 1.35 6.58
CA THR A 76 5.77 0.22 6.87
C THR A 76 5.29 -0.63 8.04
N SER A 77 4.82 -0.02 9.13
CA SER A 77 4.17 -0.75 10.23
C SER A 77 2.96 -1.53 9.74
N SER A 78 2.08 -0.89 8.97
CA SER A 78 0.86 -1.54 8.50
C SER A 78 1.14 -2.69 7.53
N LEU A 79 2.13 -2.58 6.65
CA LEU A 79 2.53 -3.67 5.76
C LEU A 79 3.21 -4.80 6.54
N SER A 80 4.03 -4.48 7.54
CA SER A 80 4.67 -5.49 8.40
C SER A 80 3.69 -6.25 9.30
N SER A 81 2.45 -5.78 9.43
CA SER A 81 1.39 -6.42 10.21
C SER A 81 0.38 -7.16 9.34
N TYR A 82 0.66 -7.37 8.05
CA TYR A 82 -0.18 -8.20 7.20
C TYR A 82 -0.20 -9.65 7.73
N GLN A 83 -1.29 -10.36 7.48
CA GLN A 83 -1.35 -11.78 7.79
C GLN A 83 -2.03 -12.51 6.64
N LEU A 84 -1.43 -13.61 6.23
CA LEU A 84 -1.99 -14.51 5.25
C LEU A 84 -1.69 -15.92 5.69
N SER A 85 -2.72 -16.70 5.99
CA SER A 85 -2.55 -18.07 6.45
C SER A 85 -3.73 -18.95 6.09
N ILE A 86 -3.46 -20.24 5.93
CA ILE A 86 -4.45 -21.30 5.86
C ILE A 86 -4.23 -22.22 7.06
N PHE A 87 -5.23 -22.32 7.94
CA PHE A 87 -5.22 -23.19 9.10
C PHE A 87 -6.58 -23.87 9.24
N ASN A 88 -6.60 -25.20 9.46
CA ASN A 88 -7.83 -26.00 9.56
C ASN A 88 -8.88 -25.67 8.47
N ASP A 89 -8.44 -25.69 7.21
CA ASP A 89 -9.25 -25.36 6.02
C ASP A 89 -9.95 -23.99 6.05
N THR A 90 -9.43 -23.07 6.88
CA THR A 90 -9.84 -21.67 6.93
C THR A 90 -8.70 -20.79 6.41
N LEU A 91 -9.01 -19.95 5.43
CA LEU A 91 -8.14 -18.91 4.90
C LEU A 91 -8.35 -17.62 5.71
N LYS A 92 -7.28 -17.14 6.33
CA LYS A 92 -7.22 -15.82 6.99
C LYS A 92 -6.48 -14.84 6.11
N VAL A 93 -7.09 -13.67 5.87
CA VAL A 93 -6.49 -12.58 5.11
C VAL A 93 -6.63 -11.27 5.89
N LYS A 94 -5.50 -10.68 6.26
CA LYS A 94 -5.42 -9.41 6.97
C LYS A 94 -4.45 -8.45 6.30
N GLY A 95 -4.88 -7.22 6.05
CA GLY A 95 -4.05 -6.14 5.55
C GLY A 95 -4.87 -5.01 4.94
N LYS A 96 -4.43 -4.37 3.85
CA LYS A 96 -5.18 -3.27 3.20
C LYS A 96 -5.88 -3.71 1.92
N ALA A 97 -7.10 -3.20 1.74
CA ALA A 97 -7.87 -3.25 0.51
C ALA A 97 -8.29 -1.81 0.15
N GLY A 98 -7.48 -1.13 -0.64
CA GLY A 98 -7.60 0.30 -0.93
C GLY A 98 -7.37 1.14 0.31
N TRP A 99 -8.36 1.96 0.64
CA TRP A 99 -8.35 2.84 1.83
C TRP A 99 -8.80 2.13 3.12
N LYS A 100 -9.31 0.90 3.02
CA LYS A 100 -9.84 0.15 4.16
C LYS A 100 -8.87 -0.95 4.60
N SER A 101 -8.91 -1.29 5.88
CA SER A 101 -8.36 -2.56 6.34
C SER A 101 -9.27 -3.71 5.91
N LEU A 102 -8.65 -4.84 5.58
CA LEU A 102 -9.26 -6.12 5.36
C LEU A 102 -8.84 -7.01 6.54
N ASP A 103 -9.80 -7.63 7.20
CA ASP A 103 -9.58 -8.67 8.20
C ASP A 103 -10.72 -9.66 8.04
N ILE A 104 -10.45 -10.76 7.35
CA ILE A 104 -11.46 -11.75 7.00
C ILE A 104 -10.92 -13.16 7.23
N GLU A 105 -11.84 -14.03 7.61
CA GLU A 105 -11.61 -15.47 7.73
C GLU A 105 -12.71 -16.16 6.95
N VAL A 106 -12.32 -16.97 5.97
CA VAL A 106 -13.24 -17.63 5.04
C VAL A 106 -12.83 -19.07 4.84
N PRO A 107 -13.78 -20.02 4.65
CA PRO A 107 -13.42 -21.39 4.32
C PRO A 107 -12.61 -21.45 3.03
N VAL A 108 -11.57 -22.27 2.98
CA VAL A 108 -10.77 -22.51 1.77
C VAL A 108 -11.66 -22.96 0.61
N SER A 109 -12.67 -23.79 0.91
CA SER A 109 -13.68 -24.24 -0.06
C SER A 109 -14.51 -23.10 -0.67
N SER A 110 -14.56 -21.92 -0.05
CA SER A 110 -15.29 -20.76 -0.58
C SER A 110 -14.48 -19.98 -1.61
N ILE A 111 -13.18 -20.26 -1.74
CA ILE A 111 -12.27 -19.56 -2.65
C ILE A 111 -12.04 -20.40 -3.90
N ARG A 112 -12.32 -19.81 -5.06
CA ARG A 112 -12.09 -20.45 -6.36
C ARG A 112 -10.66 -20.26 -6.83
N GLU A 113 -10.15 -19.05 -6.68
CA GLU A 113 -8.91 -18.63 -7.32
C GLU A 113 -8.22 -17.51 -6.54
N ILE A 114 -6.88 -17.57 -6.47
CA ILE A 114 -6.01 -16.55 -5.90
C ILE A 114 -4.98 -16.14 -6.94
N ASN A 115 -5.00 -14.88 -7.36
CA ASN A 115 -4.12 -14.37 -8.41
C ASN A 115 -3.23 -13.23 -7.92
N ILE A 116 -1.93 -13.33 -8.21
CA ILE A 116 -1.01 -12.21 -8.06
C ILE A 116 -1.04 -11.30 -9.29
N GLY A 117 -1.11 -10.00 -9.07
CA GLY A 117 -0.82 -9.00 -10.11
C GLY A 117 -1.89 -8.76 -11.19
N GLN A 118 -3.14 -9.21 -10.97
CA GLN A 118 -4.22 -9.05 -11.95
C GLN A 118 -5.19 -7.89 -11.65
N ASN A 119 -5.93 -7.47 -12.68
CA ASN A 119 -7.03 -6.49 -12.68
C ASN A 119 -6.64 -5.03 -12.35
N ALA A 120 -5.94 -4.38 -13.30
CA ALA A 120 -5.90 -2.92 -13.34
C ALA A 120 -7.31 -2.38 -13.64
N ASN A 121 -7.82 -1.49 -12.79
CA ASN A 121 -9.08 -0.77 -13.06
C ASN A 121 -8.86 0.30 -14.15
N MET A 122 -9.94 0.89 -14.69
CA MET A 122 -9.85 1.74 -15.88
C MET A 122 -8.90 2.94 -15.69
N ALA A 123 -8.88 3.54 -14.50
CA ALA A 123 -7.93 4.59 -14.14
C ALA A 123 -6.47 4.09 -14.10
N GLU A 124 -6.22 2.89 -13.58
CA GLU A 124 -4.87 2.28 -13.58
C GLU A 124 -4.40 1.90 -14.97
N LYS A 125 -5.31 1.49 -15.87
CA LYS A 125 -5.00 1.21 -17.29
C LYS A 125 -4.59 2.48 -18.03
N LEU A 126 -5.28 3.59 -17.79
CA LEU A 126 -4.93 4.90 -18.38
C LEU A 126 -3.55 5.38 -17.94
N SER A 127 -3.14 5.01 -16.73
CA SER A 127 -1.86 5.40 -16.16
C SER A 127 -0.79 4.30 -16.23
N ALA A 128 -1.00 3.24 -17.01
CA ALA A 128 -0.15 2.05 -17.09
C ALA A 128 1.31 2.33 -17.53
N GLY A 129 1.57 3.50 -18.14
CA GLY A 129 2.92 3.98 -18.45
C GLY A 129 3.73 4.43 -17.22
N HIS A 130 3.10 4.59 -16.04
CA HIS A 130 3.78 4.99 -14.81
C HIS A 130 4.22 3.78 -14.01
N GLY A 131 5.54 3.64 -13.79
CA GLY A 131 6.14 2.49 -13.11
C GLY A 131 5.57 2.19 -11.72
N ALA A 132 5.21 3.21 -10.94
CA ALA A 132 4.62 3.04 -9.60
C ALA A 132 3.22 2.39 -9.65
N ILE A 133 2.41 2.71 -10.65
CA ILE A 133 1.06 2.15 -10.80
C ILE A 133 1.14 0.71 -11.27
N LYS A 134 2.03 0.42 -12.24
CA LYS A 134 2.34 -0.95 -12.64
C LYS A 134 2.81 -1.79 -11.45
N ASP A 135 3.76 -1.28 -10.68
CA ASP A 135 4.31 -1.91 -9.48
C ASP A 135 3.24 -2.12 -8.37
N GLN A 136 2.32 -1.17 -8.21
CA GLN A 136 1.18 -1.33 -7.32
C GLN A 136 0.24 -2.44 -7.77
N VAL A 137 -0.03 -2.57 -9.08
CA VAL A 137 -0.92 -3.61 -9.62
C VAL A 137 -0.29 -4.99 -9.46
N VAL A 138 0.97 -5.16 -9.86
CA VAL A 138 1.65 -6.46 -9.81
C VAL A 138 1.87 -6.98 -8.38
N SER A 139 1.87 -6.09 -7.38
CA SER A 139 2.07 -6.47 -5.98
C SER A 139 0.79 -6.88 -5.24
N ARG A 140 -0.38 -6.91 -5.89
CA ARG A 140 -1.67 -7.26 -5.25
C ARG A 140 -1.91 -8.76 -5.30
N LEU A 141 -2.56 -9.27 -4.26
CA LEU A 141 -3.27 -10.55 -4.32
C LEU A 141 -4.76 -10.29 -4.50
N ASN A 142 -5.36 -10.97 -5.47
CA ASN A 142 -6.79 -10.96 -5.70
C ASN A 142 -7.34 -12.32 -5.29
N PHE A 143 -8.45 -12.30 -4.56
CA PHE A 143 -9.14 -13.49 -4.09
C PHE A 143 -10.52 -13.51 -4.74
N ILE A 144 -10.79 -14.58 -5.49
CA ILE A 144 -12.02 -14.76 -6.23
C ILE A 144 -12.81 -15.87 -5.54
N PRO A 145 -13.88 -15.54 -4.80
CA PRO A 145 -14.71 -16.55 -4.16
C PRO A 145 -15.59 -17.29 -5.18
N LEU A 146 -16.08 -18.48 -4.79
CA LEU A 146 -17.09 -19.23 -5.56
C LEU A 146 -18.40 -18.46 -5.70
N SER A 147 -18.75 -17.68 -4.67
CA SER A 147 -19.93 -16.83 -4.62
C SER A 147 -19.60 -15.49 -3.96
N GLY A 148 -20.18 -14.41 -4.46
CA GLY A 148 -19.96 -13.05 -3.95
C GLY A 148 -18.94 -12.24 -4.73
N LYS A 149 -18.54 -11.09 -4.15
CA LYS A 149 -17.64 -10.13 -4.80
C LYS A 149 -16.18 -10.50 -4.53
N PRO A 150 -15.31 -10.43 -5.56
CA PRO A 150 -13.87 -10.54 -5.35
C PRO A 150 -13.36 -9.47 -4.37
N PHE A 151 -12.35 -9.83 -3.60
CA PHE A 151 -11.64 -8.92 -2.72
C PHE A 151 -10.15 -8.98 -3.01
N LYS A 152 -9.42 -7.95 -2.57
CA LYS A 152 -8.00 -7.81 -2.87
C LYS A 152 -7.21 -7.40 -1.64
N LEU A 153 -5.95 -7.80 -1.63
CA LEU A 153 -4.95 -7.39 -0.67
C LEU A 153 -3.88 -6.60 -1.42
N ASP A 154 -3.88 -5.28 -1.24
CA ASP A 154 -2.96 -4.38 -1.92
C ASP A 154 -1.56 -4.47 -1.28
N PHE A 155 -0.51 -4.38 -2.10
CA PHE A 155 0.90 -4.46 -1.70
C PHE A 155 1.34 -5.79 -1.04
N ALA A 156 0.57 -6.86 -1.21
CA ALA A 156 0.90 -8.18 -0.67
C ALA A 156 2.32 -8.66 -1.04
N ALA A 157 2.73 -8.53 -2.30
CA ALA A 157 4.08 -8.95 -2.74
C ALA A 157 5.23 -8.08 -2.20
N LYS A 158 4.91 -6.93 -1.59
CA LYS A 158 5.88 -6.10 -0.87
C LYS A 158 5.87 -6.39 0.63
N ALA A 159 4.70 -6.71 1.16
CA ALA A 159 4.49 -7.01 2.57
C ALA A 159 5.04 -8.39 2.97
N PHE A 160 4.90 -9.39 2.10
CA PHE A 160 5.31 -10.77 2.37
C PHE A 160 6.67 -11.10 1.76
N ASP A 161 7.36 -12.03 2.42
CA ASP A 161 8.55 -12.66 1.87
C ASP A 161 8.18 -13.53 0.66
N ASN A 162 8.91 -13.36 -0.44
CA ASN A 162 8.55 -13.94 -1.74
C ASN A 162 8.53 -15.47 -1.72
N GLU A 163 9.47 -16.10 -1.00
CA GLU A 163 9.57 -17.55 -0.89
C GLU A 163 8.36 -18.10 -0.14
N SER A 164 8.06 -17.56 1.04
CA SER A 164 6.89 -17.99 1.82
C SER A 164 5.55 -17.71 1.11
N LEU A 165 5.47 -16.62 0.34
CA LEU A 165 4.28 -16.31 -0.46
C LEU A 165 4.12 -17.30 -1.62
N TYR A 166 5.21 -17.66 -2.28
CA TYR A 166 5.20 -18.69 -3.33
C TYR A 166 4.76 -20.04 -2.77
N GLU A 167 5.37 -20.50 -1.68
CA GLU A 167 5.01 -21.76 -1.02
C GLU A 167 3.53 -21.77 -0.60
N PHE A 168 3.02 -20.65 -0.12
CA PHE A 168 1.60 -20.51 0.20
C PHE A 168 0.69 -20.66 -1.02
N LEU A 169 1.05 -20.08 -2.17
CA LEU A 169 0.26 -20.20 -3.40
C LEU A 169 0.30 -21.64 -3.95
N VAL A 170 1.46 -22.30 -3.88
CA VAL A 170 1.57 -23.74 -4.21
C VAL A 170 0.73 -24.60 -3.26
N PHE A 171 0.75 -24.29 -1.95
CA PHE A 171 -0.08 -24.97 -0.96
C PHE A 171 -1.59 -24.71 -1.18
N ALA A 172 -1.98 -23.51 -1.61
CA ALA A 172 -3.37 -23.22 -1.96
C ALA A 172 -3.83 -24.07 -3.16
N THR A 173 -2.95 -24.30 -4.15
CA THR A 173 -3.22 -25.20 -5.27
C THR A 173 -3.49 -26.64 -4.82
N SER A 174 -2.72 -27.17 -3.86
CA SER A 174 -2.96 -28.52 -3.32
C SER A 174 -4.29 -28.64 -2.56
N LYS A 175 -4.87 -27.50 -2.15
CA LYS A 175 -6.21 -27.39 -1.54
C LYS A 175 -7.34 -27.14 -2.54
N GLY A 176 -7.05 -27.20 -3.85
CA GLY A 176 -8.05 -27.05 -4.92
C GLY A 176 -8.34 -25.59 -5.32
N ILE A 177 -7.58 -24.62 -4.80
CA ILE A 177 -7.67 -23.22 -5.22
C ILE A 177 -6.82 -23.01 -6.47
N LYS A 178 -7.38 -22.43 -7.54
CA LYS A 178 -6.60 -22.07 -8.72
C LYS A 178 -5.65 -20.91 -8.41
N THR A 179 -4.41 -20.98 -8.86
CA THR A 179 -3.46 -19.87 -8.75
C THR A 179 -2.78 -19.62 -10.10
N ASN A 180 -2.29 -18.40 -10.31
CA ASN A 180 -1.59 -18.01 -11.53
C ASN A 180 -0.06 -18.10 -11.43
N VAL A 181 0.44 -18.81 -10.41
CA VAL A 181 1.86 -19.14 -10.27
C VAL A 181 2.01 -20.55 -10.81
N SER A 182 2.68 -20.67 -11.96
CA SER A 182 2.96 -21.95 -12.61
C SER A 182 3.91 -22.78 -11.75
N VAL A 183 3.53 -24.03 -11.50
CA VAL A 183 4.45 -25.12 -11.10
C VAL A 183 5.19 -25.59 -12.36
#